data_AF-A0A964LE04-F1
#
_entry.id   AF-A0A964LE04-F1
#
_cell.length_a   1.000
_cell.length_b   1.000
_cell.length_c   1.000
_cell.angle_alpha   90.00
_cell.angle_beta   90.00
_cell.angle_gamma   90.00
#
_symmetry.space_group_name_H-M   'P 1'
#
loop_
_entity.id
_entity.type
_entity.pdbx_description
1 polymer ?
#
loop_
_entity_poly.entity_id
_entity_poly.type
_entity_poly.pdbx_seq_one_letter_code
_entity_poly.pdbx_strand_id
1 'polypeptide(L)' 'MQLTQADRQLHDRFLSAMLEATFPLQVGLDQEMTLQALIRAAEMLKERFEQELDELRQESD' A
#
# COMPACT_ATOMS: atom_id res chain seq x y z
N MET A 1 -5.16 9.72 15.99
CA MET A 1 -4.69 11.08 15.63
C MET A 1 -5.47 11.54 14.41
N GLN A 2 -5.90 12.80 14.33
CA GLN A 2 -6.53 13.32 13.10
C GLN A 2 -5.42 13.51 12.06
N LEU A 3 -5.48 12.73 10.97
CA LEU A 3 -4.59 12.89 9.83
C LEU A 3 -4.71 14.33 9.29
N THR A 4 -3.56 14.98 9.08
CA THR A 4 -3.52 16.30 8.47
C THR A 4 -4.07 16.24 7.04
N GLN A 5 -4.41 17.39 6.47
CA GLN A 5 -4.90 17.43 5.08
C GLN A 5 -3.87 16.86 4.09
N ALA A 6 -2.58 17.06 4.35
CA ALA A 6 -1.50 16.51 3.56
C ALA A 6 -1.45 14.97 3.66
N ASP A 7 -1.60 14.42 4.87
CA ASP A 7 -1.58 12.97 5.07
C ASP A 7 -2.77 12.28 4.39
N ARG A 8 -3.97 12.90 4.43
CA ARG A 8 -5.13 12.37 3.70
C ARG A 8 -4.92 12.37 2.20
N GLN A 9 -4.39 13.46 1.65
CA GLN A 9 -4.10 13.54 0.22
C GLN A 9 -3.07 12.50 -0.22
N LEU A 10 -2.07 12.23 0.62
CA LEU A 10 -1.08 11.19 0.37
C LEU A 10 -1.74 9.81 0.38
N HIS A 11 -2.54 9.50 1.41
CA HIS A 11 -3.29 8.24 1.50
C HIS A 11 -4.21 8.02 0.29
N ASP A 12 -5.00 9.03 -0.07
CA ASP A 12 -5.97 8.92 -1.17
C ASP A 12 -5.27 8.69 -2.53
N ARG A 13 -4.16 9.39 -2.78
CA ARG A 13 -3.36 9.21 -4.00
C ARG A 13 -2.73 7.82 -4.06
N PHE A 14 -2.16 7.38 -2.94
CA PHE A 14 -1.52 6.07 -2.85
C PHE A 14 -2.54 4.94 -3.08
N LEU A 15 -3.69 5.02 -2.41
CA LEU A 15 -4.78 4.05 -2.58
C LEU A 15 -5.31 4.05 -4.02
N SER A 16 -5.51 5.23 -4.62
CA SER A 16 -5.98 5.32 -6.02
C SER A 16 -5.01 4.69 -6.99
N ALA A 17 -3.70 4.95 -6.85
CA ALA A 17 -2.67 4.36 -7.71
C ALA A 17 -2.61 2.83 -7.58
N MET A 18 -2.77 2.31 -6.35
CA MET A 18 -2.85 0.86 -6.14
C MET A 18 -4.10 0.27 -6.80
N LEU A 19 -5.27 0.89 -6.62
CA LEU A 19 -6.51 0.41 -7.26
C LEU A 19 -6.40 0.41 -8.79
N GLU A 20 -5.85 1.47 -9.37
CA GLU A 20 -5.62 1.59 -10.81
C GLU A 20 -4.75 0.47 -11.38
N ALA A 21 -3.67 0.11 -10.67
CA ALA A 21 -2.78 -0.98 -11.06
C ALA A 21 -3.48 -2.36 -11.03
N THR A 22 -4.58 -2.50 -10.29
CA THR A 22 -5.28 -3.77 -10.10
C THR A 22 -6.51 -3.96 -10.98
N PHE A 23 -7.06 -2.91 -11.58
CA PHE A 23 -8.21 -3.01 -12.48
C PHE A 23 -8.01 -3.98 -13.66
N PRO A 24 -6.84 -4.01 -14.35
CA PRO A 24 -6.62 -4.95 -15.45
C PRO A 24 -6.65 -6.42 -15.02
N LEU A 25 -6.41 -6.73 -13.75
CA LEU A 25 -6.35 -8.09 -13.21
C LEU A 25 -7.72 -8.65 -12.81
N GLN A 26 -8.76 -7.81 -12.78
CA GLN A 26 -10.11 -8.19 -12.36
C GLN A 26 -10.96 -8.74 -13.51
N VAL A 27 -10.50 -8.64 -14.77
CA VAL A 27 -11.22 -9.11 -15.96
C VAL A 27 -10.55 -10.38 -16.49
N GLY A 28 -10.96 -11.54 -15.97
CA GLY A 28 -10.61 -12.86 -16.56
C GLY A 28 -9.91 -13.88 -15.66
N LEU A 29 -9.48 -13.49 -14.46
CA LEU A 29 -8.95 -14.40 -13.43
C LEU A 29 -9.98 -14.61 -12.32
N ASP A 30 -9.83 -15.69 -11.54
CA ASP A 30 -10.61 -15.88 -10.32
C ASP A 30 -10.42 -14.66 -9.40
N GLN A 31 -11.48 -13.88 -9.24
CA GLN A 31 -11.47 -12.62 -8.53
C GLN A 31 -10.98 -12.80 -7.09
N GLU A 32 -11.28 -13.94 -6.46
CA GLU A 32 -10.81 -14.26 -5.12
C GLU A 32 -9.29 -14.44 -5.08
N MET A 33 -8.74 -15.21 -6.02
CA MET A 33 -7.28 -15.42 -6.12
C MET A 33 -6.53 -14.12 -6.43
N THR A 34 -7.06 -13.29 -7.32
CA THR A 34 -6.47 -11.98 -7.62
C THR A 34 -6.46 -11.10 -6.37
N LEU A 35 -7.56 -11.02 -5.63
CA LEU A 35 -7.61 -10.24 -4.38
C LEU A 35 -6.63 -10.78 -3.34
N GLN A 36 -6.51 -12.10 -3.17
CA GLN A 36 -5.53 -12.71 -2.27
C GLN A 36 -4.08 -12.36 -2.65
N ALA A 37 -3.75 -12.39 -3.95
CA ALA A 37 -2.42 -12.02 -4.43
C ALA A 37 -2.11 -10.53 -4.17
N LEU A 38 -3.09 -9.66 -4.35
CA LEU A 38 -2.96 -8.22 -4.12
C LEU A 38 -2.80 -7.88 -2.64
N ILE A 39 -3.55 -8.55 -1.76
CA ILE A 39 -3.39 -8.42 -0.31
C ILE A 39 -1.96 -8.79 0.08
N ARG A 40 -1.44 -9.92 -0.42
CA ARG A 40 -0.08 -10.35 -0.12
C ARG A 40 0.99 -9.39 -0.64
N ALA A 41 0.80 -8.80 -1.82
CA ALA A 41 1.69 -7.76 -2.33
C ALA A 41 1.67 -6.49 -1.46
N ALA A 42 0.49 -6.09 -0.96
CA ALA A 42 0.35 -4.96 -0.06
C ALA A 42 1.00 -5.22 1.32
N GLU A 43 0.94 -6.45 1.83
CA GLU A 43 1.64 -6.86 3.05
C GLU A 43 3.16 -6.72 2.91
N MET A 44 3.73 -7.21 1.80
CA MET A 44 5.17 -7.06 1.52
C MET A 44 5.58 -5.57 1.42
N LEU A 45 4.73 -4.74 0.81
CA LEU A 45 4.97 -3.30 0.71
C LEU A 45 4.91 -2.62 2.08
N LYS A 46 3.99 -3.05 2.95
CA LYS A 46 3.91 -2.57 4.33
C LYS A 46 5.18 -2.92 5.10
N GLU A 47 5.64 -4.19 5.03
CA GLU A 47 6.88 -4.63 5.70
C GLU A 47 8.08 -3.78 5.27
N ARG A 48 8.16 -3.43 3.99
CA ARG A 48 9.21 -2.55 3.46
C ARG A 48 9.16 -1.14 4.07
N PHE A 49 7.98 -0.54 4.20
CA PHE A 49 7.84 0.78 4.84
C PHE A 49 8.13 0.73 6.34
N GLU A 50 7.77 -0.36 7.03
CA GLU A 50 8.12 -0.56 8.44
C GLU A 50 9.65 -0.63 8.61
N GLN A 51 10.35 -1.35 7.73
CA GLN A 51 11.82 -1.39 7.72
C GLN A 51 12.43 -0.01 7.49
N GLU A 52 12.00 0.73 6.47
CA GLU A 52 12.51 2.08 6.19
C GLU A 52 12.23 3.04 7.35
N LEU A 53 11.09 2.92 8.02
CA LEU A 53 10.77 3.71 9.22
C LEU A 53 11.69 3.37 10.40
N ASP A 54 11.99 2.08 10.60
CA ASP A 54 12.88 1.66 11.67
C ASP A 54 14.33 2.07 11.40
N GLU A 55 14.78 2.01 10.14
CA GLU A 55 16.09 2.56 9.72
C GLU A 55 16.18 4.06 10.02
N LEU A 56 15.18 4.86 9.62
CA LEU A 56 15.15 6.30 9.90
C LEU A 56 15.15 6.64 11.39
N ARG A 57 14.49 5.83 12.22
CA ARG A 57 14.51 5.99 13.68
C ARG A 57 15.88 5.71 14.27
N GLN A 58 16.57 4.68 13.77
CA GLN A 58 17.92 4.32 14.22
C GLN A 58 18.98 5.32 13.77
N GLU A 59 18.83 5.95 12.59
CA GLU A 59 19.73 7.02 12.12
C GLU A 59 19.56 8.34 12.88
N SER A 60 18.43 8.53 13.56
CA SER A 60 18.11 9.74 14.31
C SER A 60 18.56 9.69 15.78
N ASP A 61 19.04 8.54 16.27
CA ASP A 61 19.66 8.31 17.60
C ASP A 61 21.20 8.36 17.53
#